data_AF-A0A8T7KDX4-F1
#
_entry.id   AF-A0A8T7KDX4-F1
#
_cell.length_a   1.000
_cell.length_b   1.000
_cell.length_c   1.000
_cell.angle_alpha   90.00
_cell.angle_beta   90.00
_cell.angle_gamma   90.00
#
_symmetry.space_group_name_H-M   'P 1'
#
loop_
_entity.id
_entity.type
_entity.pdbx_description
1 polymer ?
#
loop_
_entity_poly.entity_id
_entity_poly.type
_entity_poly.pdbx_seq_one_letter_code
_entity_poly.pdbx_strand_id
1 'polypeptide(L)'
;MGSSRGTYYSALKRIARVANSPLSLRRTCNSIAKSTARAMQANGCRILSLDSQKEYLITVGTYGLSDLYLKKGPLDARKSLPDILEGKVVFIADATKNERVQYPQIALTQGISSILGVPVLGKGEAIGEIRIYTREPRQFSEADKSFLLSVADICAVIFERAELHHLLEQDYKTNEKRRKLSQASPLPTTLKPVSFAHPSEEDFAKLLDFYCIEWLYEPRSFPLKWEGGKIAEMFTPDFYLPELDLYVELTTLKQNLLTEKNRKLRQLRQLYPEVNIKLLNKNDFLKLLAKYGYGPLGEAKVEGIDRVLYTHAQIQRRVRTLARRISRDYAGQRLVLIGILKGVVCFMSDLMQHLSIPVTLDFMAISYYGGDGQVVKITRDLDSSITGQHVLMVEDIVDTGMTLNYILSHLSAHNPASLRVCTLLDKRARRLINVPLDYVGFEVPDEFVVGYGLDYKGEYRNLPFIGILHPELIKGHNL
;
A
#
# COMPACT_ATOMS: atom_id res chain seq x y z
N MET A 1 -19.70 -19.59 54.84
CA MET A 1 -19.62 -18.68 53.68
C MET A 1 -18.18 -18.37 53.18
N GLY A 2 -17.14 -19.12 53.61
CA GLY A 2 -15.73 -18.79 53.30
C GLY A 2 -15.03 -19.59 52.18
N SER A 3 -15.66 -20.55 51.50
CA SER A 3 -14.93 -21.48 50.59
C SER A 3 -14.82 -21.04 49.13
N SER A 4 -15.80 -20.31 48.56
CA SER A 4 -15.78 -19.92 47.14
C SER A 4 -14.80 -18.78 46.83
N ARG A 5 -14.75 -17.74 47.67
CA ARG A 5 -13.86 -16.57 47.49
C ARG A 5 -12.37 -16.94 47.54
N GLY A 6 -11.96 -17.84 48.45
CA GLY A 6 -10.58 -18.33 48.53
C GLY A 6 -10.18 -19.12 47.29
N THR A 7 -11.12 -19.90 46.74
CA THR A 7 -10.92 -20.68 45.52
C THR A 7 -10.73 -19.77 44.29
N TYR A 8 -11.55 -18.71 44.17
CA TYR A 8 -11.45 -17.71 43.10
C TYR A 8 -10.17 -16.88 43.17
N TYR A 9 -9.76 -16.45 44.36
CA TYR A 9 -8.50 -15.75 44.54
C TYR A 9 -7.30 -16.61 44.11
N SER A 10 -7.27 -17.88 44.50
CA SER A 10 -6.21 -18.82 44.09
C SER A 10 -6.20 -19.06 42.56
N ALA A 11 -7.37 -19.07 41.93
CA ALA A 11 -7.51 -19.22 40.50
C ALA A 11 -7.03 -17.97 39.76
N LEU A 12 -7.41 -16.77 40.20
CA LEU A 12 -6.91 -15.50 39.63
C LEU A 12 -5.39 -15.40 39.73
N LYS A 13 -4.79 -15.74 40.88
CA LYS A 13 -3.33 -15.74 41.05
C LYS A 13 -2.62 -16.67 40.05
N ARG A 14 -3.21 -17.83 39.77
CA ARG A 14 -2.68 -18.79 38.80
C ARG A 14 -2.91 -18.32 37.36
N ILE A 15 -4.08 -17.76 37.05
CA ILE A 15 -4.40 -17.17 35.75
C ILE A 15 -3.43 -16.03 35.43
N ALA A 16 -3.18 -15.11 36.38
CA ALA A 16 -2.23 -14.02 36.23
C ALA A 16 -0.79 -14.51 36.00
N ARG A 17 -0.35 -15.57 36.70
CA ARG A 17 0.97 -16.19 36.44
C ARG A 17 1.08 -16.76 35.03
N VAL A 18 0.03 -17.43 34.55
CA VAL A 18 0.02 -18.00 33.19
C VAL A 18 -0.07 -16.90 32.13
N ALA A 19 -0.83 -15.83 32.38
CA ALA A 19 -0.89 -14.65 31.54
C ALA A 19 0.48 -13.98 31.33
N ASN A 20 1.36 -14.05 32.34
CA ASN A 20 2.72 -13.52 32.28
C ASN A 20 3.79 -14.54 31.84
N SER A 21 3.39 -15.75 31.43
CA SER A 21 4.31 -16.77 30.93
C SER A 21 4.60 -16.61 29.43
N PRO A 22 5.75 -17.10 28.92
CA PRO A 22 6.12 -16.99 27.50
C PRO A 22 5.35 -17.97 26.58
N LEU A 23 4.18 -18.44 27.00
CA LEU A 23 3.36 -19.37 26.24
C LEU A 23 2.62 -18.66 25.09
N SER A 24 2.40 -19.38 23.98
CA SER A 24 1.60 -18.88 22.87
C SER A 24 0.17 -18.56 23.31
N LEU A 25 -0.48 -17.60 22.64
CA LEU A 25 -1.85 -17.14 22.94
C LEU A 25 -2.81 -18.32 23.18
N ARG A 26 -2.80 -19.30 22.29
CA ARG A 26 -3.65 -20.49 22.39
C ARG A 26 -3.37 -21.34 23.63
N ARG A 27 -2.09 -21.55 24.00
CA ARG A 27 -1.70 -22.32 25.19
C ARG A 27 -2.06 -21.57 26.49
N THR A 28 -1.88 -20.26 26.49
CA THR A 28 -2.27 -19.37 27.58
C THR A 28 -3.79 -19.39 27.77
N CYS A 29 -4.57 -19.13 26.72
CA CYS A 29 -6.03 -19.13 26.79
C CYS A 29 -6.61 -20.52 27.14
N ASN A 30 -6.03 -21.63 26.67
CA ASN A 30 -6.45 -22.97 27.11
C ASN A 30 -6.22 -23.20 28.62
N SER A 31 -5.08 -22.72 29.14
CA SER A 31 -4.74 -22.85 30.55
C SER A 31 -5.62 -21.97 31.44
N ILE A 32 -5.97 -20.77 30.96
CA ILE A 32 -6.94 -19.88 31.60
C ILE A 32 -8.32 -20.55 31.58
N ALA A 33 -8.82 -20.99 30.42
CA ALA A 33 -10.10 -21.68 30.30
C ALA A 33 -10.23 -22.87 31.26
N LYS A 34 -9.16 -23.68 31.37
CA LYS A 34 -9.07 -24.80 32.33
C LYS A 34 -9.14 -24.34 33.78
N SER A 35 -8.40 -23.28 34.14
CA SER A 35 -8.36 -22.77 35.51
C SER A 35 -9.70 -22.14 35.90
N THR A 36 -10.32 -21.39 35.00
CA THR A 36 -11.64 -20.77 35.16
C THR A 36 -12.74 -21.81 35.30
N ALA A 37 -12.80 -22.81 34.41
CA ALA A 37 -13.80 -23.89 34.48
C ALA A 37 -13.70 -24.66 35.81
N ARG A 38 -12.47 -25.00 36.24
CA ARG A 38 -12.26 -25.71 37.52
C ARG A 38 -12.63 -24.87 38.73
N ALA A 39 -12.26 -23.59 38.74
CA ALA A 39 -12.59 -22.68 39.84
C ALA A 39 -14.10 -22.54 40.00
N MET A 40 -14.81 -22.34 38.88
CA MET A 40 -16.26 -22.19 38.87
C MET A 40 -16.99 -23.53 38.99
N GLN A 41 -16.31 -24.68 39.00
CA GLN A 41 -16.92 -26.01 38.95
C GLN A 41 -17.87 -26.17 37.74
N ALA A 42 -17.44 -25.70 36.58
CA ALA A 42 -18.15 -25.78 35.33
C ALA A 42 -17.64 -26.95 34.47
N ASN A 43 -18.50 -27.46 33.60
CA ASN A 43 -18.18 -28.57 32.72
C ASN A 43 -17.35 -28.13 31.51
N GLY A 44 -17.47 -26.87 31.08
CA GLY A 44 -16.66 -26.33 30.01
C GLY A 44 -16.42 -24.83 30.12
N CYS A 45 -15.37 -24.37 29.44
CA CYS A 45 -15.07 -22.96 29.25
C CYS A 45 -14.56 -22.72 27.82
N ARG A 46 -14.98 -21.62 27.22
CA ARG A 46 -14.53 -21.18 25.90
C ARG A 46 -14.19 -19.69 25.97
N ILE A 47 -13.02 -19.35 25.46
CA ILE A 47 -12.54 -17.98 25.31
C ILE A 47 -12.54 -17.69 23.83
N LEU A 48 -13.25 -16.63 23.45
CA LEU A 48 -13.42 -16.20 22.08
C LEU A 48 -12.84 -14.79 21.92
N SER A 49 -12.16 -14.57 20.80
CA SER A 49 -11.70 -13.25 20.35
C SER A 49 -12.56 -12.83 19.17
N LEU A 50 -12.93 -11.56 19.14
CA LEU A 50 -13.63 -10.96 18.02
C LEU A 50 -12.62 -10.71 16.89
N ASP A 51 -13.00 -11.01 15.66
CA ASP A 51 -12.15 -10.74 14.50
C ASP A 51 -12.04 -9.24 14.19
N SER A 52 -11.08 -8.87 13.34
CA SER A 52 -10.78 -7.47 13.02
C SER A 52 -11.94 -6.72 12.34
N GLN A 53 -12.87 -7.45 11.71
CA GLN A 53 -14.06 -6.88 11.07
C GLN A 53 -15.27 -6.82 12.03
N LYS A 54 -15.13 -7.29 13.27
CA LYS A 54 -16.19 -7.36 14.29
C LYS A 54 -17.41 -8.21 13.87
N GLU A 55 -17.21 -9.16 12.97
CA GLU A 55 -18.28 -9.98 12.41
C GLU A 55 -18.34 -11.37 13.06
N TYR A 56 -17.20 -11.92 13.45
CA TYR A 56 -17.08 -13.31 13.87
C TYR A 56 -16.30 -13.49 15.18
N LEU A 57 -16.79 -14.40 16.03
CA LEU A 57 -16.08 -14.84 17.22
C LEU A 57 -15.25 -16.10 16.93
N ILE A 58 -13.93 -15.96 17.09
CA ILE A 58 -12.94 -17.01 16.86
C ILE A 58 -12.51 -17.61 18.19
N THR A 59 -12.40 -18.94 18.26
CA THR A 59 -11.99 -19.61 19.50
C THR A 59 -10.49 -19.56 19.69
N VAL A 60 -10.06 -18.88 20.75
CA VAL A 60 -8.64 -18.76 21.12
C VAL A 60 -8.26 -19.64 22.30
N GLY A 61 -9.24 -20.08 23.11
CA GLY A 61 -9.02 -21.06 24.17
C GLY A 61 -10.26 -21.87 24.52
N THR A 62 -10.06 -23.12 24.94
CA THR A 62 -11.16 -23.99 25.38
C THR A 62 -10.71 -25.05 26.38
N TYR A 63 -11.66 -25.50 27.21
CA TYR A 63 -11.51 -26.64 28.09
C TYR A 63 -12.87 -27.31 28.31
N GLY A 64 -12.91 -28.65 28.37
CA GLY A 64 -14.08 -29.42 28.79
C GLY A 64 -15.22 -29.54 27.77
N LEU A 65 -15.03 -29.04 26.55
CA LEU A 65 -15.99 -29.16 25.43
C LEU A 65 -15.50 -30.22 24.43
N SER A 66 -16.42 -30.91 23.76
CA SER A 66 -16.07 -31.92 22.75
C SER A 66 -15.66 -31.31 21.41
N ASP A 67 -14.89 -32.05 20.63
CA ASP A 67 -14.47 -31.64 19.28
C ASP A 67 -15.68 -31.39 18.35
N LEU A 68 -16.76 -32.16 18.50
CA LEU A 68 -18.01 -31.96 17.76
C LEU A 68 -18.65 -30.60 18.09
N TYR A 69 -18.57 -30.16 19.35
CA TYR A 69 -19.08 -28.86 19.75
C TYR A 69 -18.21 -27.70 19.25
N LEU A 70 -16.90 -27.92 19.16
CA LEU A 70 -15.90 -26.92 18.74
C LEU A 70 -15.82 -26.74 17.21
N LYS A 71 -16.18 -27.75 16.42
CA LYS A 71 -16.09 -27.74 14.94
C LYS A 71 -17.25 -27.05 14.21
N LYS A 72 -18.19 -26.41 14.92
CA LYS A 72 -19.40 -25.80 14.33
C LYS A 72 -19.19 -24.47 13.57
N GLY A 73 -17.97 -24.18 13.13
CA GLY A 73 -17.63 -22.92 12.47
C GLY A 73 -17.61 -21.69 13.42
N PRO A 74 -17.21 -20.52 12.89
CA PRO A 74 -17.22 -19.26 13.63
C PRO A 74 -18.65 -18.86 14.01
N LEU A 75 -18.80 -18.19 15.16
CA LEU A 75 -20.10 -17.69 15.60
C LEU A 75 -20.31 -16.28 15.05
N ASP A 76 -21.46 -16.03 14.42
CA ASP A 76 -21.89 -14.69 14.04
C ASP A 76 -22.11 -13.87 15.31
N ALA A 77 -21.34 -12.79 15.48
CA ALA A 77 -21.37 -11.96 16.69
C ALA A 77 -22.73 -11.28 16.89
N ARG A 78 -23.37 -10.83 15.80
CA ARG A 78 -24.65 -10.11 15.81
C ARG A 78 -25.83 -11.01 16.17
N LYS A 79 -25.78 -12.27 15.76
CA LYS A 79 -26.83 -13.25 16.07
C LYS A 79 -26.65 -13.92 17.42
N SER A 80 -25.41 -14.10 17.88
CA SER A 80 -25.18 -14.86 19.11
C SER A 80 -25.59 -14.03 20.32
N LEU A 81 -25.09 -12.79 20.47
CA LEU A 81 -25.26 -11.99 21.70
C LEU A 81 -25.03 -10.47 21.48
N PRO A 82 -26.03 -9.71 20.98
CA PRO A 82 -25.93 -8.25 20.85
C PRO A 82 -25.63 -7.54 22.19
N ASP A 83 -26.18 -8.04 23.30
CA ASP A 83 -25.96 -7.51 24.65
C ASP A 83 -24.48 -7.57 25.10
N ILE A 84 -23.70 -8.56 24.63
CA ILE A 84 -22.27 -8.68 24.98
C ILE A 84 -21.44 -7.64 24.23
N LEU A 85 -21.82 -7.29 23.00
CA LEU A 85 -21.20 -6.18 22.26
C LEU A 85 -21.46 -4.83 22.95
N GLU A 86 -22.59 -4.71 23.66
CA GLU A 86 -22.92 -3.58 24.54
C GLU A 86 -22.25 -3.68 25.94
N GLY A 87 -21.37 -4.66 26.16
CA GLY A 87 -20.63 -4.82 27.40
C GLY A 87 -21.43 -5.44 28.56
N LYS A 88 -22.57 -6.08 28.29
CA LYS A 88 -23.42 -6.68 29.33
C LYS A 88 -23.08 -8.14 29.57
N VAL A 89 -23.22 -8.60 30.81
CA VAL A 89 -23.13 -10.01 31.18
C VAL A 89 -24.41 -10.73 30.75
N VAL A 90 -24.28 -11.85 30.05
CA VAL A 90 -25.42 -12.63 29.58
C VAL A 90 -25.48 -13.98 30.28
N PHE A 91 -26.65 -14.30 30.81
CA PHE A 91 -26.95 -15.61 31.38
C PHE A 91 -28.08 -16.28 30.62
N ILE A 92 -27.86 -17.52 30.20
CA ILE A 92 -28.84 -18.38 29.54
C ILE A 92 -29.13 -19.54 30.47
N ALA A 93 -30.35 -19.52 31.05
CA ALA A 93 -30.79 -20.54 32.00
C ALA A 93 -31.04 -21.92 31.36
N ASP A 94 -31.49 -21.94 30.10
CA ASP A 94 -31.70 -23.16 29.30
C ASP A 94 -31.16 -22.96 27.88
N ALA A 95 -30.02 -23.60 27.60
CA ALA A 95 -29.33 -23.50 26.31
C ALA A 95 -30.03 -24.28 25.17
N THR A 96 -31.03 -25.10 25.49
CA THR A 96 -31.72 -25.96 24.51
C THR A 96 -32.96 -25.29 23.91
N LYS A 97 -33.52 -24.29 24.61
CA LYS A 97 -34.75 -23.57 24.22
C LYS A 97 -34.54 -22.09 23.94
N ASN A 98 -33.37 -21.54 24.21
CA ASN A 98 -33.12 -20.10 24.08
C ASN A 98 -32.71 -19.72 22.65
N GLU A 99 -33.43 -18.76 22.06
CA GLU A 99 -33.21 -18.26 20.68
C GLU A 99 -31.81 -17.66 20.44
N ARG A 100 -31.10 -17.24 21.51
CA ARG A 100 -29.73 -16.71 21.44
C ARG A 100 -28.67 -17.80 21.20
N VAL A 101 -29.04 -19.08 21.33
CA VAL A 101 -28.15 -20.21 21.06
C VAL A 101 -28.29 -20.61 19.59
N GLN A 102 -27.28 -20.29 18.76
CA GLN A 102 -27.30 -20.55 17.31
C GLN A 102 -27.34 -22.05 16.94
N TYR A 103 -26.90 -22.94 17.83
CA TYR A 103 -26.83 -24.38 17.58
C TYR A 103 -27.40 -25.22 18.74
N PRO A 104 -28.71 -25.08 19.06
CA PRO A 104 -29.31 -25.63 20.27
C PRO A 104 -29.34 -27.17 20.25
N GLN A 105 -29.58 -27.78 19.09
CA GLN A 105 -29.61 -29.24 18.93
C GLN A 105 -28.28 -29.92 19.28
N ILE A 106 -27.17 -29.26 18.96
CA ILE A 106 -25.84 -29.78 19.31
C ILE A 106 -25.30 -29.22 20.64
N ALA A 107 -26.03 -28.32 21.31
CA ALA A 107 -25.85 -28.09 22.75
C ALA A 107 -26.53 -29.21 23.56
N LEU A 108 -27.75 -29.61 23.14
CA LEU A 108 -28.52 -30.71 23.73
C LEU A 108 -27.78 -32.04 23.65
N THR A 109 -27.23 -32.43 22.49
CA THR A 109 -26.46 -33.69 22.35
C THR A 109 -25.16 -33.71 23.16
N GLN A 110 -24.68 -32.56 23.62
CA GLN A 110 -23.48 -32.43 24.45
C GLN A 110 -23.82 -32.29 25.94
N GLY A 111 -25.11 -32.33 26.27
CA GLY A 111 -25.64 -32.19 27.62
C GLY A 111 -25.41 -30.80 28.20
N ILE A 112 -25.28 -29.74 27.40
CA ILE A 112 -25.11 -28.37 27.90
C ILE A 112 -26.47 -27.83 28.33
N SER A 113 -26.61 -27.49 29.61
CA SER A 113 -27.84 -27.01 30.23
C SER A 113 -27.86 -25.48 30.37
N SER A 114 -26.88 -24.86 31.01
CA SER A 114 -26.84 -23.39 31.15
C SER A 114 -25.51 -22.79 30.68
N ILE A 115 -25.55 -21.52 30.26
CA ILE A 115 -24.41 -20.77 29.73
C ILE A 115 -24.31 -19.41 30.45
N LEU A 116 -23.12 -19.07 30.92
CA LEU A 116 -22.79 -17.72 31.37
C LEU A 116 -21.72 -17.13 30.44
N GLY A 117 -22.04 -16.01 29.81
CA GLY A 117 -21.15 -15.24 28.94
C GLY A 117 -20.81 -13.89 29.55
N VAL A 118 -19.53 -13.51 29.51
CA VAL A 118 -19.08 -12.15 29.85
C VAL A 118 -18.27 -11.56 28.70
N PRO A 119 -18.38 -10.24 28.46
CA PRO A 119 -17.55 -9.56 27.47
C PRO A 119 -16.10 -9.48 27.94
N VAL A 120 -15.19 -9.57 26.98
CA VAL A 120 -13.79 -9.13 27.13
C VAL A 120 -13.72 -7.71 26.58
N LEU A 121 -13.45 -6.74 27.44
CA LEU A 121 -13.43 -5.33 27.05
C LEU A 121 -11.98 -4.83 26.91
N GLY A 122 -11.64 -4.29 25.75
CA GLY A 122 -10.39 -3.57 25.48
C GLY A 122 -10.70 -2.12 25.15
N LYS A 123 -10.07 -1.17 25.83
CA LYS A 123 -10.30 0.29 25.66
C LYS A 123 -11.79 0.71 25.64
N GLY A 124 -12.64 0.02 26.40
CA GLY A 124 -14.08 0.29 26.50
C GLY A 124 -14.95 -0.37 25.43
N GLU A 125 -14.37 -1.13 24.50
CA GLU A 125 -15.10 -1.87 23.46
C GLU A 125 -14.98 -3.40 23.67
N ALA A 126 -16.01 -4.15 23.25
CA ALA A 126 -15.97 -5.60 23.26
C ALA A 126 -15.00 -6.14 22.20
N ILE A 127 -13.92 -6.78 22.64
CA ILE A 127 -12.89 -7.42 21.79
C ILE A 127 -12.95 -8.96 21.86
N GLY A 128 -13.89 -9.51 22.62
CA GLY A 128 -14.08 -10.94 22.76
C GLY A 128 -15.10 -11.32 23.83
N GLU A 129 -15.13 -12.60 24.16
CA GLU A 129 -16.10 -13.16 25.10
C GLU A 129 -15.51 -14.37 25.85
N ILE A 130 -15.91 -14.55 27.12
CA ILE A 130 -15.68 -15.79 27.86
C ILE A 130 -17.01 -16.44 28.18
N ARG A 131 -17.16 -17.71 27.78
CA ARG A 131 -18.34 -18.54 28.04
C ARG A 131 -18.05 -19.69 28.98
N ILE A 132 -18.92 -19.87 29.95
CA ILE A 132 -18.95 -20.98 30.90
C ILE A 132 -20.17 -21.85 30.61
N TYR A 133 -19.97 -23.16 30.63
CA TYR A 133 -20.98 -24.16 30.30
C TYR A 133 -21.16 -25.14 31.45
N THR A 134 -22.41 -25.41 31.84
CA THR A 134 -22.75 -26.46 32.80
C THR A 134 -23.66 -27.52 32.18
N ARG A 135 -23.62 -28.73 32.72
CA ARG A 135 -24.50 -29.83 32.33
C ARG A 135 -25.79 -29.90 33.12
N GLU A 136 -25.78 -29.31 34.31
CA GLU A 136 -26.96 -29.18 35.17
C GLU A 136 -27.43 -27.71 35.19
N PRO A 137 -28.74 -27.45 35.34
CA PRO A 137 -29.26 -26.11 35.49
C PRO A 137 -28.60 -25.42 36.68
N ARG A 138 -27.94 -24.29 36.42
CA ARG A 138 -27.21 -23.54 37.44
C ARG A 138 -27.54 -22.07 37.37
N GLN A 139 -27.83 -21.48 38.53
CA GLN A 139 -27.83 -20.04 38.73
C GLN A 139 -26.42 -19.59 39.14
N PHE A 140 -25.96 -18.49 38.57
CA PHE A 140 -24.66 -17.90 38.87
C PHE A 140 -24.83 -16.71 39.81
N SER A 141 -24.06 -16.72 40.90
CA SER A 141 -24.04 -15.64 41.88
C SER A 141 -23.31 -14.40 41.37
N GLU A 142 -23.49 -13.25 42.02
CA GLU A 142 -22.71 -12.04 41.71
C GLU A 142 -21.20 -12.25 41.89
N ALA A 143 -20.79 -13.12 42.81
CA ALA A 143 -19.40 -13.50 42.97
C ALA A 143 -18.86 -14.29 41.76
N ASP A 144 -19.70 -15.11 41.11
CA ASP A 144 -19.34 -15.87 39.91
C ASP A 144 -19.16 -14.92 38.71
N LYS A 145 -20.08 -13.97 38.56
CA LYS A 145 -20.02 -12.94 37.51
C LYS A 145 -18.79 -12.05 37.69
N SER A 146 -18.56 -11.56 38.91
CA SER A 146 -17.41 -10.72 39.25
C SER A 146 -16.09 -11.45 39.01
N PHE A 147 -15.98 -12.72 39.41
CA PHE A 147 -14.79 -13.53 39.12
C PHE A 147 -14.55 -13.67 37.61
N LEU A 148 -15.60 -13.97 36.83
CA LEU A 148 -15.47 -14.19 35.40
C LEU A 148 -15.12 -12.88 34.65
N LEU A 149 -15.65 -11.73 35.10
CA LEU A 149 -15.25 -10.41 34.62
C LEU A 149 -13.77 -10.12 34.91
N SER A 150 -13.26 -10.43 36.11
CA SER A 150 -11.83 -10.27 36.40
C SER A 150 -10.94 -11.16 35.52
N VAL A 151 -11.43 -12.35 35.15
CA VAL A 151 -10.73 -13.19 34.17
C VAL A 151 -10.79 -12.57 32.77
N ALA A 152 -11.91 -11.94 32.40
CA ALA A 152 -12.07 -11.23 31.15
C ALA A 152 -11.10 -10.04 31.03
N ASP A 153 -10.91 -9.26 32.10
CA ASP A 153 -9.94 -8.16 32.14
C ASP A 153 -8.51 -8.66 31.87
N ILE A 154 -8.12 -9.79 32.47
CA ILE A 154 -6.81 -10.42 32.22
C ILE A 154 -6.70 -10.89 30.76
N CYS A 155 -7.76 -11.46 30.20
CA CYS A 155 -7.80 -11.85 28.79
C CYS A 155 -7.69 -10.66 27.84
N ALA A 156 -8.28 -9.50 28.18
CA ALA A 156 -8.18 -8.29 27.38
C ALA A 156 -6.72 -7.85 27.20
N VAL A 157 -5.95 -7.81 28.30
CA VAL A 157 -4.51 -7.49 28.27
C VAL A 157 -3.73 -8.50 27.43
N ILE A 158 -4.09 -9.78 27.48
CA ILE A 158 -3.45 -10.82 26.68
C ILE A 158 -3.75 -10.64 25.18
N PHE A 159 -4.99 -10.26 24.83
CA PHE A 159 -5.40 -10.04 23.44
C PHE A 159 -4.69 -8.83 22.85
N GLU A 160 -4.69 -7.69 23.56
CA GLU A 160 -3.96 -6.49 23.13
C GLU A 160 -2.47 -6.75 22.96
N ARG A 161 -1.85 -7.51 23.88
CA ARG A 161 -0.43 -7.90 23.76
C ARG A 161 -0.18 -8.81 22.57
N ALA A 162 -1.08 -9.74 22.27
CA ALA A 162 -0.95 -10.65 21.14
C ALA A 162 -1.11 -9.91 19.80
N GLU A 163 -2.04 -8.95 19.73
CA GLU A 163 -2.23 -8.07 18.58
C GLU A 163 -1.00 -7.19 18.36
N LEU A 164 -0.47 -6.57 19.42
CA LEU A 164 0.75 -5.77 19.36
C LEU A 164 1.96 -6.60 18.91
N HIS A 165 2.12 -7.83 19.43
CA HIS A 165 3.18 -8.74 19.00
C HIS A 165 3.01 -9.15 17.53
N HIS A 166 1.78 -9.34 17.07
CA HIS A 166 1.50 -9.65 15.67
C HIS A 166 1.84 -8.47 14.75
N LEU A 167 1.47 -7.25 15.13
CA LEU A 167 1.82 -6.02 14.41
C LEU A 167 3.34 -5.80 14.39
N LEU A 168 4.02 -6.01 15.52
CA LEU A 168 5.48 -5.93 15.60
C LEU A 168 6.16 -7.01 14.76
N GLU A 169 5.64 -8.25 14.72
CA GLU A 169 6.16 -9.29 13.83
C GLU A 169 5.92 -8.98 12.36
N GLN A 170 4.78 -8.38 12.01
CA GLN A 170 4.49 -7.94 10.64
C GLN A 170 5.42 -6.80 10.23
N ASP A 171 5.63 -5.82 11.11
CA ASP A 171 6.55 -4.71 10.86
C ASP A 171 8.02 -5.20 10.84
N TYR A 172 8.40 -6.11 11.73
CA TYR A 172 9.71 -6.75 11.71
C TYR A 172 9.92 -7.60 10.46
N LYS A 173 8.93 -8.39 10.02
CA LYS A 173 9.01 -9.14 8.75
C LYS A 173 9.05 -8.19 7.56
N THR A 174 8.31 -7.09 7.58
CA THR A 174 8.34 -6.06 6.53
C THR A 174 9.69 -5.36 6.49
N ASN A 175 10.26 -5.02 7.64
CA ASN A 175 11.57 -4.39 7.79
C ASN A 175 12.72 -5.35 7.55
N GLU A 176 12.61 -6.63 7.90
CA GLU A 176 13.59 -7.69 7.60
C GLU A 176 13.54 -8.06 6.12
N LYS A 177 12.36 -8.05 5.49
CA LYS A 177 12.21 -8.17 4.02
C LYS A 177 12.85 -6.95 3.35
N ARG A 178 12.60 -5.72 3.81
CA ARG A 178 13.29 -4.49 3.37
C ARG A 178 14.81 -4.52 3.60
N ARG A 179 15.28 -5.10 4.70
CA ARG A 179 16.71 -5.18 5.06
C ARG A 179 17.44 -6.29 4.30
N LYS A 180 16.77 -7.40 4.01
CA LYS A 180 17.26 -8.45 3.09
C LYS A 180 17.23 -7.97 1.64
N LEU A 181 16.27 -7.12 1.28
CA LEU A 181 16.23 -6.41 -0.01
C LEU A 181 17.34 -5.34 -0.13
N SER A 182 17.79 -4.72 0.98
CA SER A 182 18.87 -3.73 0.98
C SER A 182 20.28 -4.29 1.16
N GLN A 183 20.42 -5.55 1.58
CA GLN A 183 21.71 -6.26 1.72
C GLN A 183 21.96 -7.33 0.65
N ALA A 184 21.07 -7.47 -0.33
CA ALA A 184 21.36 -8.25 -1.53
C ALA A 184 22.43 -7.51 -2.37
N SER A 185 23.52 -8.21 -2.64
CA SER A 185 24.54 -7.85 -3.64
C SER A 185 23.90 -7.59 -5.02
N PRO A 186 24.62 -6.93 -5.96
CA PRO A 186 24.05 -6.29 -7.15
C PRO A 186 23.10 -7.21 -7.90
N LEU A 187 22.04 -6.60 -8.48
CA LEU A 187 21.01 -7.26 -9.29
C LEU A 187 21.59 -8.49 -10.00
N PRO A 188 20.96 -9.68 -9.89
CA PRO A 188 21.18 -10.71 -10.87
C PRO A 188 20.87 -10.07 -12.22
N THR A 189 21.93 -9.78 -12.97
CA THR A 189 21.85 -9.45 -14.38
C THR A 189 21.57 -10.77 -15.09
N THR A 190 20.42 -11.38 -14.80
CA THR A 190 19.84 -12.36 -15.71
C THR A 190 19.01 -11.60 -16.72
N LEU A 191 19.69 -10.78 -17.53
CA LEU A 191 19.35 -10.69 -18.94
C LEU A 191 19.61 -12.09 -19.54
N LYS A 192 18.80 -13.07 -19.17
CA LYS A 192 18.33 -13.98 -20.20
C LYS A 192 17.32 -13.12 -20.96
N PRO A 193 17.50 -12.87 -22.26
CA PRO A 193 16.45 -12.23 -23.04
C PRO A 193 15.20 -13.09 -22.87
N VAL A 194 14.19 -12.58 -22.18
CA VAL A 194 12.85 -13.17 -22.22
C VAL A 194 12.41 -12.96 -23.67
N SER A 195 12.33 -14.04 -24.43
CA SER A 195 11.82 -13.98 -25.80
C SER A 195 10.31 -13.93 -25.70
N PHE A 196 9.76 -12.72 -25.78
CA PHE A 196 8.32 -12.52 -25.82
C PHE A 196 7.74 -13.10 -27.12
N ALA A 197 6.60 -13.77 -27.02
CA ALA A 197 5.89 -14.31 -28.16
C ALA A 197 5.30 -13.20 -29.04
N HIS A 198 5.01 -12.03 -28.47
CA HIS A 198 4.47 -10.88 -29.19
C HIS A 198 5.06 -9.54 -28.71
N PRO A 199 5.27 -8.53 -29.60
CA PRO A 199 5.82 -7.21 -29.20
C PRO A 199 5.02 -6.49 -28.11
N SER A 200 3.70 -6.70 -28.03
CA SER A 200 2.87 -6.10 -26.98
C SER A 200 3.18 -6.63 -25.58
N GLU A 201 3.65 -7.87 -25.46
CA GLU A 201 4.08 -8.45 -24.18
C GLU A 201 5.39 -7.78 -23.73
N GLU A 202 6.32 -7.56 -24.66
CA GLU A 202 7.56 -6.83 -24.37
C GLU A 202 7.28 -5.40 -23.89
N ASP A 203 6.37 -4.69 -24.56
CA ASP A 203 5.96 -3.33 -24.17
C ASP A 203 5.25 -3.31 -22.81
N PHE A 204 4.45 -4.33 -22.48
CA PHE A 204 3.80 -4.45 -21.18
C PHE A 204 4.80 -4.77 -20.06
N ALA A 205 5.77 -5.67 -20.31
CA ALA A 205 6.86 -5.97 -19.38
C ALA A 205 7.66 -4.71 -19.04
N LYS A 206 8.03 -3.92 -20.06
CA LYS A 206 8.76 -2.66 -19.85
C LYS A 206 7.97 -1.63 -19.04
N LEU A 207 6.63 -1.60 -19.19
CA LEU A 207 5.76 -0.75 -18.38
C LEU A 207 5.76 -1.21 -16.91
N LEU A 208 5.66 -2.52 -16.66
CA LEU A 208 5.70 -3.07 -15.31
C LEU A 208 7.04 -2.80 -14.63
N ASP A 209 8.15 -3.00 -15.36
CA ASP A 209 9.51 -2.63 -14.92
C ASP A 209 9.60 -1.16 -14.55
N PHE A 210 8.99 -0.28 -15.36
CA PHE A 210 9.02 1.15 -15.13
C PHE A 210 8.32 1.56 -13.81
N TYR A 211 7.21 0.90 -13.47
CA TYR A 211 6.53 1.12 -12.18
C TYR A 211 7.11 0.29 -11.04
N CYS A 212 8.21 -0.43 -11.28
CA CYS A 212 8.78 -1.38 -10.34
C CYS A 212 7.75 -2.41 -9.86
N ILE A 213 6.79 -2.78 -10.71
CA ILE A 213 5.81 -3.83 -10.43
C ILE A 213 6.48 -5.15 -10.76
N GLU A 214 6.64 -6.03 -9.77
CA GLU A 214 7.18 -7.37 -9.99
C GLU A 214 6.28 -8.18 -10.93
N TRP A 215 6.88 -8.88 -11.88
CA TRP A 215 6.15 -9.69 -12.85
C TRP A 215 6.90 -10.96 -13.23
N LEU A 216 6.13 -11.99 -13.59
CA LEU A 216 6.61 -13.25 -14.15
C LEU A 216 5.97 -13.48 -15.51
N TYR A 217 6.78 -13.82 -16.53
CA TYR A 217 6.29 -14.21 -17.86
C TYR A 217 5.87 -15.68 -17.86
N GLU A 218 4.70 -15.98 -18.44
CA GLU A 218 4.16 -17.35 -18.55
C GLU A 218 4.37 -18.22 -17.29
N PRO A 219 3.96 -17.73 -16.11
CA PRO A 219 4.37 -18.24 -14.80
C PRO A 219 3.97 -19.70 -14.55
N ARG A 220 2.82 -20.12 -15.09
CA ARG A 220 2.32 -21.49 -15.05
C ARG A 220 1.18 -21.71 -16.03
N SER A 221 1.02 -22.95 -16.48
CA SER A 221 -0.11 -23.40 -17.30
C SER A 221 -1.20 -24.06 -16.46
N PHE A 222 -2.45 -23.82 -16.83
CA PHE A 222 -3.64 -24.39 -16.21
C PHE A 222 -4.30 -25.39 -17.17
N PRO A 223 -4.36 -26.67 -16.82
CA PRO A 223 -5.13 -27.65 -17.57
C PRO A 223 -6.64 -27.32 -17.59
N LEU A 224 -7.25 -27.30 -18.78
CA LEU A 224 -8.68 -26.97 -18.97
C LEU A 224 -9.52 -28.17 -19.39
N LYS A 225 -8.93 -29.14 -20.11
CA LYS A 225 -9.63 -30.32 -20.61
C LYS A 225 -8.73 -31.55 -20.58
N TRP A 226 -9.32 -32.71 -20.27
CA TRP A 226 -8.65 -34.01 -20.27
C TRP A 226 -9.37 -34.96 -21.22
N GLU A 227 -8.61 -35.75 -21.99
CA GLU A 227 -9.11 -36.82 -22.85
C GLU A 227 -8.27 -38.08 -22.63
N GLY A 228 -8.91 -39.20 -22.28
CA GLY A 228 -8.20 -40.46 -22.03
C GLY A 228 -7.12 -40.38 -20.95
N GLY A 229 -7.31 -39.51 -19.93
CA GLY A 229 -6.33 -39.30 -18.86
C GLY A 229 -5.14 -38.40 -19.24
N LYS A 230 -5.08 -37.88 -20.47
CA LYS A 230 -4.08 -36.89 -20.92
C LYS A 230 -4.69 -35.50 -20.99
N ILE A 231 -3.87 -34.47 -20.77
CA ILE A 231 -4.31 -33.07 -20.90
C ILE A 231 -4.51 -32.77 -22.39
N ALA A 232 -5.74 -32.47 -22.77
CA ALA A 232 -6.13 -32.13 -24.14
C ALA A 232 -6.05 -30.62 -24.40
N GLU A 233 -6.23 -29.80 -23.37
CA GLU A 233 -6.22 -28.35 -23.49
C GLU A 233 -5.66 -27.69 -22.24
N MET A 234 -4.84 -26.64 -22.43
CA MET A 234 -4.27 -25.81 -21.37
C MET A 234 -4.47 -24.33 -21.67
N PHE A 235 -4.33 -23.52 -20.63
CA PHE A 235 -4.26 -22.07 -20.71
C PHE A 235 -3.08 -21.56 -19.88
N THR A 236 -2.19 -20.80 -20.51
CA THR A 236 -1.05 -20.16 -19.86
C THR A 236 -1.28 -18.66 -19.91
N PRO A 237 -1.45 -17.96 -18.77
CA PRO A 237 -1.56 -16.52 -18.76
C PRO A 237 -0.22 -15.87 -19.14
N ASP A 238 -0.27 -14.78 -19.91
CA ASP A 238 0.95 -14.09 -20.37
C ASP A 238 1.82 -13.56 -19.20
N PHE A 239 1.20 -13.00 -18.15
CA PHE A 239 1.90 -12.43 -16.98
C PHE A 239 1.26 -12.83 -15.65
N TYR A 240 2.05 -12.83 -14.58
CA TYR A 240 1.58 -12.79 -13.20
C TYR A 240 2.27 -11.71 -12.40
N LEU A 241 1.49 -10.95 -11.64
CA LEU A 241 1.92 -9.85 -10.78
C LEU A 241 1.80 -10.31 -9.32
N PRO A 242 2.90 -10.77 -8.68
CA PRO A 242 2.85 -11.43 -7.37
C PRO A 242 2.28 -10.55 -6.26
N GLU A 243 2.60 -9.26 -6.25
CA GLU A 243 2.12 -8.32 -5.22
C GLU A 243 0.60 -8.14 -5.23
N LEU A 244 -0.01 -8.29 -6.42
CA LEU A 244 -1.44 -8.10 -6.64
C LEU A 244 -2.21 -9.42 -6.67
N ASP A 245 -1.50 -10.54 -6.57
CA ASP A 245 -1.99 -11.89 -6.86
C ASP A 245 -2.89 -11.90 -8.11
N LEU A 246 -2.34 -11.42 -9.22
CA LEU A 246 -3.11 -11.17 -10.44
C LEU A 246 -2.42 -11.76 -11.66
N TYR A 247 -3.10 -12.64 -12.37
CA TYR A 247 -2.74 -13.08 -13.71
C TYR A 247 -3.27 -12.08 -14.74
N VAL A 248 -2.44 -11.73 -15.73
CA VAL A 248 -2.81 -10.84 -16.82
C VAL A 248 -2.63 -11.56 -18.13
N GLU A 249 -3.68 -11.55 -18.94
CA GLU A 249 -3.69 -12.04 -20.31
C GLU A 249 -3.85 -10.87 -21.28
N LEU A 250 -2.92 -10.71 -22.21
CA LEU A 250 -2.98 -9.73 -23.28
C LEU A 250 -3.74 -10.31 -24.49
N THR A 251 -4.55 -9.47 -25.15
CA THR A 251 -5.28 -9.87 -26.35
C THR A 251 -4.98 -8.99 -27.55
N THR A 252 -4.71 -9.63 -28.69
CA THR A 252 -4.55 -8.97 -29.98
C THR A 252 -5.85 -9.01 -30.79
N LEU A 253 -6.04 -8.00 -31.66
CA LEU A 253 -7.33 -7.58 -32.24
C LEU A 253 -8.04 -8.56 -33.21
N LYS A 254 -7.53 -9.77 -33.48
CA LYS A 254 -8.22 -10.69 -34.41
C LYS A 254 -9.43 -11.34 -33.72
N GLN A 255 -10.65 -11.02 -34.19
CA GLN A 255 -11.92 -11.51 -33.62
C GLN A 255 -11.99 -13.03 -33.39
N ASN A 256 -11.40 -13.84 -34.28
CA ASN A 256 -11.39 -15.30 -34.13
C ASN A 256 -10.56 -15.78 -32.92
N LEU A 257 -9.46 -15.10 -32.59
CA LEU A 257 -8.59 -15.43 -31.44
C LEU A 257 -9.23 -15.00 -30.11
N LEU A 258 -10.05 -13.94 -30.13
CA LEU A 258 -10.79 -13.47 -28.96
C LEU A 258 -11.86 -14.48 -28.50
N THR A 259 -12.56 -15.12 -29.42
CA THR A 259 -13.62 -16.10 -29.09
C THR A 259 -13.06 -17.32 -28.37
N GLU A 260 -11.93 -17.84 -28.83
CA GLU A 260 -11.25 -18.98 -28.21
C GLU A 260 -10.62 -18.61 -26.86
N LYS A 261 -9.90 -17.48 -26.76
CA LYS A 261 -9.33 -17.01 -25.49
C LYS A 261 -10.44 -16.77 -24.45
N ASN A 262 -11.56 -16.14 -24.83
CA ASN A 262 -12.70 -15.93 -23.92
C ASN A 262 -13.38 -17.24 -23.50
N ARG A 263 -13.38 -18.28 -24.34
CA ARG A 263 -13.85 -19.61 -23.95
C ARG A 263 -12.92 -20.22 -22.89
N LYS A 264 -11.60 -20.21 -23.15
CA LYS A 264 -10.59 -20.75 -22.23
C LYS A 264 -10.60 -20.03 -20.87
N LEU A 265 -10.71 -18.70 -20.86
CA LEU A 265 -10.85 -17.91 -19.63
C LEU A 265 -12.12 -18.23 -18.83
N ARG A 266 -13.25 -18.45 -19.50
CA ARG A 266 -14.50 -18.87 -18.82
C ARG A 266 -14.33 -20.25 -18.17
N GLN A 267 -13.70 -21.20 -18.88
CA GLN A 267 -13.40 -22.52 -18.33
C GLN A 267 -12.40 -22.46 -17.18
N LEU A 268 -11.36 -21.64 -17.29
CA LEU A 268 -10.39 -21.44 -16.21
C LEU A 268 -11.07 -20.91 -14.96
N ARG A 269 -11.93 -19.90 -15.07
CA ARG A 269 -12.70 -19.36 -13.92
C ARG A 269 -13.65 -20.38 -13.30
N GLN A 270 -14.14 -21.34 -14.08
CA GLN A 270 -15.01 -22.41 -13.58
C GLN A 270 -14.21 -23.50 -12.85
N LEU A 271 -13.04 -23.86 -13.36
CA LEU A 271 -12.19 -24.92 -12.81
C LEU A 271 -11.29 -24.45 -11.66
N TYR A 272 -10.89 -23.18 -11.67
CA TYR A 272 -9.97 -22.53 -10.74
C TYR A 272 -10.55 -21.18 -10.27
N PRO A 273 -11.64 -21.18 -9.48
CA PRO A 273 -12.32 -19.95 -9.06
C PRO A 273 -11.46 -19.03 -8.16
N GLU A 274 -10.43 -19.58 -7.52
CA GLU A 274 -9.45 -18.84 -6.72
C GLU A 274 -8.43 -18.06 -7.57
N VAL A 275 -8.32 -18.35 -8.87
CA VAL A 275 -7.36 -17.69 -9.75
C VAL A 275 -7.90 -16.33 -10.20
N ASN A 276 -7.32 -15.27 -9.66
CA ASN A 276 -7.61 -13.90 -10.07
C ASN A 276 -6.92 -13.60 -11.41
N ILE A 277 -7.71 -13.56 -12.49
CA ILE A 277 -7.21 -13.30 -13.85
C ILE A 277 -7.99 -12.19 -14.55
N LYS A 278 -7.25 -11.26 -15.17
CA LYS A 278 -7.79 -10.19 -16.01
C LYS A 278 -7.32 -10.30 -17.45
N LEU A 279 -8.28 -10.05 -18.34
CA LEU A 279 -8.04 -9.90 -19.76
C LEU A 279 -7.82 -8.42 -20.07
N LEU A 280 -6.66 -8.07 -20.63
CA LEU A 280 -6.35 -6.72 -21.07
C LEU A 280 -6.50 -6.66 -22.60
N ASN A 281 -7.44 -5.83 -23.07
CA ASN A 281 -7.59 -5.56 -24.49
C ASN A 281 -6.64 -4.45 -24.94
N LYS A 282 -6.43 -4.31 -26.25
CA LYS A 282 -5.54 -3.29 -26.81
C LYS A 282 -5.90 -1.86 -26.37
N ASN A 283 -7.18 -1.53 -26.23
CA ASN A 283 -7.60 -0.19 -25.81
C ASN A 283 -7.29 0.07 -24.34
N ASP A 284 -7.49 -0.92 -23.46
CA ASP A 284 -7.15 -0.83 -22.04
C ASP A 284 -5.63 -0.75 -21.85
N PHE A 285 -4.88 -1.53 -22.64
CA PHE A 285 -3.42 -1.46 -22.70
C PHE A 285 -2.92 -0.09 -23.17
N LEU A 286 -3.46 0.44 -24.27
CA LEU A 286 -3.10 1.78 -24.76
C LEU A 286 -3.49 2.89 -23.78
N LYS A 287 -4.63 2.78 -23.08
CA LYS A 287 -5.02 3.72 -22.02
C LYS A 287 -4.10 3.64 -20.80
N LEU A 288 -3.67 2.43 -20.42
CA LEU A 288 -2.70 2.23 -19.34
C LEU A 288 -1.35 2.86 -19.72
N LEU A 289 -0.86 2.56 -20.93
CA LEU A 289 0.34 3.16 -21.51
C LEU A 289 0.25 4.69 -21.60
N ALA A 290 -0.90 5.23 -22.02
CA ALA A 290 -1.19 6.66 -22.08
C ALA A 290 -1.07 7.35 -20.73
N LYS A 291 -1.78 6.81 -19.73
CA LYS A 291 -1.80 7.34 -18.36
C LYS A 291 -0.40 7.41 -17.75
N TYR A 292 0.48 6.56 -18.22
CA TYR A 292 1.77 6.30 -17.61
C TYR A 292 2.98 6.59 -18.52
N GLY A 293 2.75 7.18 -19.71
CA GLY A 293 3.78 7.76 -20.56
C GLY A 293 4.70 6.77 -21.30
N TYR A 294 4.24 5.56 -21.59
CA TYR A 294 5.03 4.51 -22.26
C TYR A 294 4.48 4.16 -23.66
N GLY A 295 5.34 3.87 -24.64
CA GLY A 295 4.96 3.44 -26.01
C GLY A 295 4.78 4.58 -27.04
N PRO A 296 4.53 4.25 -28.33
CA PRO A 296 4.20 5.23 -29.36
C PRO A 296 2.82 5.82 -29.06
N LEU A 297 2.82 6.94 -28.33
CA LEU A 297 1.65 7.68 -27.82
C LEU A 297 0.89 8.43 -28.95
N GLY A 298 0.70 7.77 -30.09
CA GLY A 298 0.12 8.39 -31.29
C GLY A 298 -1.32 8.87 -31.12
N GLU A 299 -2.09 8.34 -30.16
CA GLU A 299 -3.52 8.68 -29.96
C GLU A 299 -3.98 8.48 -28.49
N ALA A 300 -3.07 8.61 -27.55
CA ALA A 300 -3.34 8.39 -26.13
C ALA A 300 -4.07 9.61 -25.51
N LYS A 301 -5.42 9.57 -25.43
CA LYS A 301 -6.23 10.62 -24.79
C LYS A 301 -6.04 10.64 -23.26
N VAL A 302 -5.08 11.44 -22.79
CA VAL A 302 -5.04 11.89 -21.40
C VAL A 302 -5.89 13.14 -21.30
N GLU A 303 -6.80 13.18 -20.33
CA GLU A 303 -7.74 14.31 -20.18
C GLU A 303 -6.97 15.63 -20.08
N GLY A 304 -7.37 16.61 -20.89
CA GLY A 304 -6.75 17.93 -20.96
C GLY A 304 -5.41 18.01 -21.72
N ILE A 305 -4.84 16.90 -22.19
CA ILE A 305 -3.59 16.88 -22.97
C ILE A 305 -3.92 16.72 -24.47
N ASP A 306 -3.42 17.65 -25.29
CA ASP A 306 -3.51 17.58 -26.76
C ASP A 306 -2.60 16.48 -27.30
N ARG A 307 -1.29 16.58 -27.00
CA ARG A 307 -0.30 15.57 -27.37
C ARG A 307 0.84 15.48 -26.37
N VAL A 308 1.49 14.33 -26.32
CA VAL A 308 2.73 14.15 -25.55
C VAL A 308 3.91 14.71 -26.35
N LEU A 309 4.63 15.67 -25.76
CA LEU A 309 5.80 16.30 -26.36
C LEU A 309 7.08 15.49 -26.07
N TYR A 310 7.28 15.07 -24.82
CA TYR A 310 8.38 14.20 -24.42
C TYR A 310 7.90 13.10 -23.48
N THR A 311 8.14 11.85 -23.89
CA THR A 311 7.88 10.68 -23.06
C THR A 311 8.81 10.62 -21.85
N HIS A 312 8.41 9.89 -20.81
CA HIS A 312 9.24 9.69 -19.64
C HIS A 312 10.63 9.14 -20.00
N ALA A 313 10.69 8.14 -20.89
CA ALA A 313 11.94 7.54 -21.32
C ALA A 313 12.88 8.53 -22.04
N GLN A 314 12.33 9.45 -22.85
CA GLN A 314 13.11 10.52 -23.48
C GLN A 314 13.67 11.49 -22.44
N ILE A 315 12.85 11.88 -21.46
CA ILE A 315 13.25 12.74 -20.34
C ILE A 315 14.40 12.07 -19.56
N GLN A 316 14.24 10.83 -19.10
CA GLN A 316 15.29 10.11 -18.36
C GLN A 316 16.60 9.96 -19.14
N ARG A 317 16.52 9.73 -20.46
CA ARG A 317 17.72 9.67 -21.30
C ARG A 317 18.43 11.03 -21.35
N ARG A 318 17.67 12.12 -21.43
CA ARG A 318 18.24 13.46 -21.45
C ARG A 318 18.83 13.86 -20.10
N VAL A 319 18.11 13.61 -19.01
CA VAL A 319 18.60 13.87 -17.64
C VAL A 319 19.92 13.14 -17.38
N ARG A 320 20.03 11.85 -17.73
CA ARG A 320 21.30 11.10 -17.64
C ARG A 320 22.43 11.73 -18.45
N THR A 321 22.12 12.28 -19.62
CA THR A 321 23.11 12.95 -20.47
C THR A 321 23.61 14.25 -19.83
N LEU A 322 22.70 15.04 -19.27
CA LEU A 322 23.04 16.26 -18.53
C LEU A 322 23.86 15.94 -17.28
N ALA A 323 23.42 14.98 -16.47
CA ALA A 323 24.10 14.57 -15.25
C ALA A 323 25.55 14.11 -15.51
N ARG A 324 25.80 13.34 -16.58
CA ARG A 324 27.16 12.94 -16.97
C ARG A 324 28.04 14.13 -17.34
N ARG A 325 27.49 15.11 -18.04
CA ARG A 325 28.21 16.34 -18.42
C ARG A 325 28.54 17.17 -17.17
N ILE A 326 27.55 17.41 -16.32
CA ILE A 326 27.72 18.14 -15.05
C ILE A 326 28.75 17.44 -14.15
N SER A 327 28.65 16.11 -14.01
CA SER A 327 29.60 15.34 -13.18
C SER A 327 31.04 15.43 -13.68
N ARG A 328 31.23 15.55 -15.00
CA ARG A 328 32.56 15.76 -15.60
C ARG A 328 33.07 17.17 -15.32
N ASP A 329 32.22 18.18 -15.52
CA ASP A 329 32.60 19.59 -15.39
C ASP A 329 32.92 19.96 -13.92
N TYR A 330 32.36 19.23 -12.95
CA TYR A 330 32.60 19.40 -11.51
C TYR A 330 33.33 18.21 -10.87
N ALA A 331 34.11 17.46 -11.65
CA ALA A 331 34.86 16.31 -11.13
C ALA A 331 35.80 16.73 -9.97
N GLY A 332 35.72 16.00 -8.85
CA GLY A 332 36.51 16.29 -7.65
C GLY A 332 36.02 17.49 -6.83
N GLN A 333 34.92 18.13 -7.22
CA GLN A 333 34.33 19.27 -6.52
C GLN A 333 33.02 18.88 -5.84
N ARG A 334 32.58 19.70 -4.88
CA ARG A 334 31.25 19.59 -4.27
C ARG A 334 30.31 20.61 -4.92
N LEU A 335 29.11 20.18 -5.29
CA LEU A 335 28.14 21.00 -5.99
C LEU A 335 26.88 21.24 -5.14
N VAL A 336 26.43 22.48 -5.04
CA VAL A 336 25.14 22.84 -4.44
C VAL A 336 24.11 22.96 -5.55
N LEU A 337 23.07 22.13 -5.51
CA LEU A 337 21.91 22.23 -6.39
C LEU A 337 20.88 23.14 -5.75
N ILE A 338 20.45 24.19 -6.45
CA ILE A 338 19.41 25.11 -5.99
C ILE A 338 18.25 25.06 -6.96
N GLY A 339 17.08 24.60 -6.49
CA GLY A 339 15.87 24.55 -7.31
C GLY A 339 14.83 25.61 -6.91
N ILE A 340 14.13 26.19 -7.89
CA ILE A 340 12.95 27.03 -7.61
C ILE A 340 11.70 26.16 -7.52
N LEU A 341 11.05 26.21 -6.36
CA LEU A 341 9.79 25.50 -6.14
C LEU A 341 8.63 26.14 -6.93
N LYS A 342 7.67 25.36 -7.43
CA LYS A 342 7.47 23.92 -7.17
C LYS A 342 7.83 23.00 -8.33
N GLY A 343 7.85 23.50 -9.57
CA GLY A 343 7.87 22.63 -10.75
C GLY A 343 9.18 21.88 -10.96
N VAL A 344 10.30 22.41 -10.45
CA VAL A 344 11.63 21.79 -10.55
C VAL A 344 11.75 20.42 -9.85
N VAL A 345 10.87 20.09 -8.91
CA VAL A 345 11.06 18.96 -7.97
C VAL A 345 11.34 17.63 -8.69
N CYS A 346 10.58 17.30 -9.75
CA CYS A 346 10.78 16.07 -10.51
C CYS A 346 12.13 16.07 -11.23
N PHE A 347 12.45 17.15 -11.94
CA PHE A 347 13.70 17.26 -12.69
C PHE A 347 14.92 17.22 -11.79
N MET A 348 14.91 17.97 -10.69
CA MET A 348 16.04 18.01 -9.76
C MET A 348 16.25 16.65 -9.08
N SER A 349 15.17 15.95 -8.72
CA SER A 349 15.23 14.60 -8.13
C SER A 349 15.85 13.56 -9.06
N ASP A 350 15.53 13.60 -10.36
CA ASP A 350 16.11 12.67 -11.31
C ASP A 350 17.54 13.06 -11.68
N LEU A 351 17.83 14.37 -11.78
CA LEU A 351 19.17 14.87 -12.03
C LEU A 351 20.12 14.44 -10.91
N MET A 352 19.76 14.67 -9.64
CA MET A 352 20.64 14.38 -8.49
C MET A 352 20.98 12.90 -8.38
N GLN A 353 20.05 12.00 -8.70
CA GLN A 353 20.27 10.54 -8.65
C GLN A 353 21.26 10.04 -9.71
N HIS A 354 21.49 10.82 -10.75
CA HIS A 354 22.41 10.48 -11.83
C HIS A 354 23.76 11.20 -11.76
N LEU A 355 23.94 12.12 -10.81
CA LEU A 355 25.23 12.78 -10.57
C LEU A 355 26.19 11.81 -9.86
N SER A 356 27.43 11.75 -10.34
CA SER A 356 28.48 10.89 -9.77
C SER A 356 29.46 11.66 -8.87
N ILE A 357 29.04 12.83 -8.38
CA ILE A 357 29.82 13.75 -7.55
C ILE A 357 29.06 14.06 -6.25
N PRO A 358 29.75 14.49 -5.18
CA PRO A 358 29.08 14.92 -3.95
C PRO A 358 28.20 16.15 -4.19
N VAL A 359 26.92 16.06 -3.82
CA VAL A 359 25.95 17.15 -3.94
C VAL A 359 25.28 17.49 -2.62
N THR A 360 24.90 18.76 -2.47
CA THR A 360 23.92 19.24 -1.47
C THR A 360 22.78 19.94 -2.18
N LEU A 361 21.63 20.06 -1.50
CA LEU A 361 20.39 20.59 -2.07
C LEU A 361 19.92 21.78 -1.23
N ASP A 362 19.42 22.81 -1.90
CA ASP A 362 18.66 23.89 -1.29
C ASP A 362 17.50 24.31 -2.23
N PHE A 363 16.49 24.99 -1.70
CA PHE A 363 15.31 25.38 -2.45
C PHE A 363 14.92 26.83 -2.18
N MET A 364 14.60 27.54 -3.25
CA MET A 364 13.97 28.86 -3.17
C MET A 364 12.50 28.78 -3.56
N ALA A 365 11.69 29.68 -3.02
CA ALA A 365 10.31 29.88 -3.48
C ALA A 365 10.10 31.35 -3.85
N ILE A 366 9.35 31.57 -4.93
CA ILE A 366 9.03 32.90 -5.45
C ILE A 366 7.53 33.08 -5.60
N SER A 367 7.08 34.32 -5.53
CA SER A 367 5.71 34.75 -5.86
C SER A 367 5.76 35.88 -6.88
N TYR A 368 4.82 35.88 -7.82
CA TYR A 368 4.63 36.96 -8.79
C TYR A 368 3.56 37.93 -8.27
N TYR A 369 3.85 39.23 -8.27
CA TYR A 369 2.91 40.30 -7.91
C TYR A 369 2.62 41.22 -9.10
N GLY A 370 1.38 41.71 -9.17
CA GLY A 370 0.88 42.61 -10.23
C GLY A 370 0.32 41.83 -11.42
N GLY A 371 -0.76 42.33 -12.04
CA GLY A 371 -1.56 41.64 -13.06
C GLY A 371 -0.81 41.12 -14.30
N ASP A 372 0.43 41.57 -14.52
CA ASP A 372 1.29 41.14 -15.63
C ASP A 372 2.55 40.35 -15.19
N GLY A 373 2.66 39.95 -13.92
CA GLY A 373 3.76 39.10 -13.44
C GLY A 373 5.16 39.74 -13.48
N GLN A 374 5.24 41.07 -13.58
CA GLN A 374 6.52 41.79 -13.77
C GLN A 374 7.40 41.86 -12.51
N VAL A 375 6.84 41.68 -11.31
CA VAL A 375 7.61 41.78 -10.07
C VAL A 375 7.69 40.40 -9.39
N VAL A 376 8.90 39.85 -9.38
CA VAL A 376 9.25 38.59 -8.67
C VAL A 376 9.68 38.92 -7.25
N LYS A 377 9.08 38.25 -6.27
CA LYS A 377 9.47 38.33 -4.85
C LYS A 377 9.86 36.96 -4.33
N ILE A 378 11.02 36.87 -3.68
CA ILE A 378 11.43 35.66 -2.94
C ILE A 378 10.56 35.53 -1.69
N THR A 379 9.83 34.43 -1.57
CA THR A 379 9.00 34.10 -0.40
C THR A 379 9.72 33.14 0.55
N ARG A 380 10.66 32.36 0.04
CA ARG A 380 11.61 31.56 0.81
C ARG A 380 12.98 31.65 0.17
N ASP A 381 13.95 32.10 0.96
CA ASP A 381 15.35 32.16 0.57
C ASP A 381 16.10 30.89 0.99
N LEU A 382 17.40 30.83 0.67
CA LEU A 382 18.28 29.70 1.00
C LEU A 382 18.39 29.48 2.51
N ASP A 383 18.43 28.21 2.91
CA ASP A 383 18.64 27.82 4.31
C ASP A 383 20.14 27.84 4.68
N SER A 384 21.03 27.65 3.70
CA SER A 384 22.49 27.57 3.89
C SER A 384 23.27 28.60 3.07
N SER A 385 24.39 29.08 3.61
CA SER A 385 25.29 29.98 2.86
C SER A 385 25.94 29.28 1.67
N ILE A 386 25.95 29.95 0.52
CA ILE A 386 26.57 29.48 -0.73
C ILE A 386 27.91 30.17 -1.03
N THR A 387 28.41 31.00 -0.13
CA THR A 387 29.66 31.75 -0.33
C THR A 387 30.84 30.81 -0.56
N GLY A 388 31.60 31.05 -1.63
CA GLY A 388 32.73 30.21 -2.02
C GLY A 388 32.37 28.79 -2.47
N GLN A 389 31.09 28.47 -2.68
CA GLN A 389 30.65 27.16 -3.14
C GLN A 389 30.37 27.14 -4.65
N HIS A 390 30.50 25.97 -5.28
CA HIS A 390 30.03 25.78 -6.65
C HIS A 390 28.51 25.55 -6.63
N VAL A 391 27.78 26.41 -7.33
CA VAL A 391 26.31 26.41 -7.37
C VAL A 391 25.82 26.10 -8.77
N LEU A 392 24.90 25.15 -8.86
CA LEU A 392 24.11 24.89 -10.05
C LEU A 392 22.64 25.18 -9.75
N MET A 393 22.14 26.25 -10.35
CA MET A 393 20.72 26.54 -10.34
C MET A 393 20.00 25.59 -11.29
N VAL A 394 18.97 24.90 -10.80
CA VAL A 394 18.19 23.92 -11.56
C VAL A 394 16.78 24.48 -11.76
N GLU A 395 16.32 24.54 -13.00
CA GLU A 395 15.00 25.08 -13.36
C GLU A 395 14.23 24.09 -14.24
N ASP A 396 12.91 24.02 -14.07
CA ASP A 396 12.04 23.21 -14.92
C ASP A 396 11.87 23.84 -16.32
N ILE A 397 11.61 25.14 -16.40
CA ILE A 397 11.42 25.84 -17.68
C ILE A 397 11.90 27.28 -17.61
N VAL A 398 12.62 27.70 -18.66
CA VAL A 398 12.98 29.10 -18.85
C VAL A 398 12.24 29.66 -20.04
N ASP A 399 11.40 30.65 -19.75
CA ASP A 399 10.52 31.33 -20.70
C ASP A 399 11.08 32.70 -21.10
N THR A 400 10.55 33.79 -20.55
CA THR A 400 11.04 35.16 -20.82
C THR A 400 12.47 35.40 -20.33
N GLY A 401 12.93 34.64 -19.33
CA GLY A 401 14.22 34.80 -18.66
C GLY A 401 14.23 35.83 -17.52
N MET A 402 13.12 36.54 -17.26
CA MET A 402 13.08 37.57 -16.21
C MET A 402 13.30 37.00 -14.81
N THR A 403 12.53 35.96 -14.46
CA THR A 403 12.64 35.28 -13.16
C THR A 403 14.06 34.77 -12.91
N LEU A 404 14.61 34.07 -13.91
CA LEU A 404 15.95 33.53 -13.82
C LEU A 404 16.99 34.64 -13.65
N ASN A 405 16.90 35.74 -14.39
CA ASN A 405 17.82 36.86 -14.26
C ASN A 405 17.80 37.51 -12.86
N TYR A 406 16.60 37.68 -12.30
CA TYR A 406 16.43 38.21 -10.94
C TYR A 406 17.08 37.30 -9.89
N ILE A 407 16.83 36.00 -9.98
CA ILE A 407 17.37 35.02 -9.02
C ILE A 407 18.89 34.86 -9.18
N LEU A 408 19.41 34.88 -10.41
CA LEU A 408 20.85 34.86 -10.63
C LEU A 408 21.54 36.08 -10.03
N SER A 409 20.92 37.26 -10.11
CA SER A 409 21.45 38.49 -9.49
C SER A 409 21.48 38.37 -7.96
N HIS A 410 20.42 37.84 -7.35
CA HIS A 410 20.33 37.57 -5.91
C HIS A 410 21.39 36.57 -5.43
N LEU A 411 21.53 35.44 -6.12
CA LEU A 411 22.51 34.40 -5.80
C LEU A 411 23.94 34.87 -6.00
N SER A 412 24.21 35.66 -7.05
CA SER A 412 25.55 36.20 -7.31
C SER A 412 26.02 37.12 -6.20
N ALA A 413 25.12 37.88 -5.56
CA ALA A 413 25.45 38.75 -4.44
C ALA A 413 25.98 38.00 -3.19
N HIS A 414 25.77 36.68 -3.13
CA HIS A 414 26.26 35.82 -2.04
C HIS A 414 27.68 35.29 -2.29
N ASN A 415 28.33 35.72 -3.39
CA ASN A 415 29.72 35.39 -3.76
C ASN A 415 30.02 33.87 -3.83
N PRO A 416 29.27 33.08 -4.64
CA PRO A 416 29.63 31.69 -4.88
C PRO A 416 30.94 31.58 -5.67
N ALA A 417 31.64 30.44 -5.56
CA ALA A 417 32.85 30.17 -6.37
C ALA A 417 32.52 30.02 -7.86
N SER A 418 31.33 29.51 -8.18
CA SER A 418 30.77 29.54 -9.53
C SER A 418 29.25 29.48 -9.45
N LEU A 419 28.56 30.15 -10.37
CA LEU A 419 27.12 30.04 -10.54
C LEU A 419 26.81 29.67 -11.99
N ARG A 420 26.17 28.51 -12.21
CA ARG A 420 25.74 28.00 -13.52
C ARG A 420 24.26 27.62 -13.51
N VAL A 421 23.67 27.49 -14.68
CA VAL A 421 22.25 27.15 -14.85
C VAL A 421 22.06 25.85 -15.62
N CYS A 422 21.23 24.96 -15.06
CA CYS A 422 20.70 23.79 -15.72
C CYS A 422 19.17 23.91 -15.83
N THR A 423 18.63 24.00 -17.04
CA THR A 423 17.17 23.98 -17.24
C THR A 423 16.73 22.74 -18.00
N LEU A 424 15.58 22.18 -17.64
CA LEU A 424 14.98 21.10 -18.41
C LEU A 424 14.43 21.61 -19.75
N LEU A 425 13.69 22.72 -19.76
CA LEU A 425 13.05 23.26 -20.97
C LEU A 425 13.47 24.72 -21.25
N ASP A 426 13.84 25.01 -22.49
CA ASP A 426 14.19 26.36 -22.95
C ASP A 426 13.22 26.81 -24.06
N LYS A 427 12.38 27.81 -23.76
CA LYS A 427 11.47 28.47 -24.70
C LYS A 427 12.14 29.67 -25.36
N ARG A 428 13.13 29.42 -26.22
CA ARG A 428 13.90 30.48 -26.87
C ARG A 428 13.04 31.50 -27.62
N ALA A 429 11.94 31.07 -28.22
CA ALA A 429 11.02 31.94 -28.95
C ALA A 429 10.40 33.07 -28.08
N ARG A 430 10.30 32.88 -26.76
CA ARG A 430 9.73 33.87 -25.82
C ARG A 430 10.77 34.67 -25.05
N ARG A 431 12.04 34.51 -25.38
CA ARG A 431 13.17 35.12 -24.68
C ARG A 431 13.10 36.66 -24.76
N LEU A 432 13.00 37.31 -23.61
CA LEU A 432 13.09 38.77 -23.50
C LEU A 432 14.45 39.21 -22.94
N ILE A 433 15.01 38.40 -22.03
CA ILE A 433 16.33 38.63 -21.42
C ILE A 433 17.22 37.43 -21.68
N ASN A 434 18.37 37.67 -22.30
CA ASN A 434 19.36 36.64 -22.51
C ASN A 434 20.06 36.31 -21.18
N VAL A 435 19.88 35.08 -20.71
CA VAL A 435 20.50 34.55 -19.48
C VAL A 435 21.37 33.36 -19.85
N PRO A 436 22.55 33.20 -19.23
CA PRO A 436 23.44 32.10 -19.54
C PRO A 436 22.80 30.77 -19.11
N LEU A 437 22.59 29.87 -20.07
CA LEU A 437 22.11 28.50 -19.84
C LEU A 437 23.24 27.53 -20.17
N ASP A 438 23.89 26.96 -19.15
CA ASP A 438 25.04 26.08 -19.33
C ASP A 438 24.63 24.66 -19.76
N TYR A 439 23.52 24.18 -19.20
CA TYR A 439 22.97 22.86 -19.45
C TYR A 439 21.48 22.96 -19.78
N VAL A 440 21.12 22.63 -21.02
CA VAL A 440 19.73 22.68 -21.50
C VAL A 440 19.25 21.27 -21.79
N GLY A 441 18.13 20.86 -21.21
CA GLY A 441 17.46 19.60 -21.51
C GLY A 441 16.92 19.61 -22.93
N PHE A 442 15.87 20.38 -23.18
CA PHE A 442 15.19 20.45 -24.45
C PHE A 442 14.90 21.91 -24.81
N GLU A 443 15.13 22.25 -26.07
CA GLU A 443 14.54 23.46 -26.65
C GLU A 443 13.11 23.13 -27.05
N VAL A 444 12.15 23.99 -26.71
CA VAL A 444 10.72 23.74 -26.95
C VAL A 444 10.03 24.91 -27.66
N PRO A 445 9.00 24.62 -28.47
CA PRO A 445 8.21 25.67 -29.13
C PRO A 445 7.42 26.49 -28.11
N ASP A 446 6.81 27.59 -28.59
CA ASP A 446 5.90 28.41 -27.79
C ASP A 446 4.52 27.75 -27.64
N GLU A 447 4.49 26.64 -26.92
CA GLU A 447 3.27 25.89 -26.58
C GLU A 447 3.18 25.72 -25.06
N PHE A 448 1.97 25.70 -24.50
CA PHE A 448 1.80 25.53 -23.06
C PHE A 448 2.01 24.06 -22.68
N VAL A 449 3.01 23.81 -21.85
CA VAL A 449 3.43 22.46 -21.46
C VAL A 449 3.13 22.17 -20.00
N VAL A 450 2.75 20.92 -19.71
CA VAL A 450 2.46 20.41 -18.37
C VAL A 450 3.04 19.01 -18.17
N GLY A 451 3.09 18.56 -16.92
CA GLY A 451 3.64 17.25 -16.58
C GLY A 451 5.12 17.30 -16.22
N TYR A 452 5.59 16.22 -15.58
CA TYR A 452 6.95 16.10 -15.05
C TYR A 452 7.32 17.27 -14.12
N GLY A 453 6.40 17.59 -13.19
CA GLY A 453 6.52 18.71 -12.25
C GLY A 453 5.89 20.02 -12.73
N LEU A 454 5.78 20.25 -14.04
CA LEU A 454 5.10 21.42 -14.62
C LEU A 454 3.57 21.33 -14.41
N ASP A 455 2.92 22.47 -14.20
CA ASP A 455 1.49 22.51 -13.88
C ASP A 455 0.67 23.47 -14.73
N TYR A 456 -0.64 23.25 -14.65
CA TYR A 456 -1.65 24.26 -14.96
C TYR A 456 -2.63 24.31 -13.79
N LYS A 457 -2.75 25.48 -13.14
CA LYS A 457 -3.62 25.70 -11.97
C LYS A 457 -3.40 24.70 -10.83
N GLY A 458 -2.16 24.26 -10.62
CA GLY A 458 -1.79 23.30 -9.59
C GLY A 458 -1.94 21.82 -9.98
N GLU A 459 -2.56 21.52 -11.13
CA GLU A 459 -2.80 20.16 -11.63
C GLU A 459 -1.72 19.69 -12.60
N TYR A 460 -1.78 18.41 -13.01
CA TYR A 460 -0.92 17.77 -14.03
C TYR A 460 0.54 17.49 -13.65
N ARG A 461 1.05 18.01 -12.52
CA ARG A 461 2.45 17.80 -12.09
C ARG A 461 2.87 16.34 -12.02
N ASN A 462 1.94 15.45 -11.68
CA ASN A 462 2.15 14.02 -11.47
C ASN A 462 2.27 13.21 -12.76
N LEU A 463 2.01 13.81 -13.93
CA LEU A 463 2.20 13.11 -15.20
C LEU A 463 3.69 12.80 -15.41
N PRO A 464 4.07 11.56 -15.78
CA PRO A 464 5.47 11.17 -15.89
C PRO A 464 6.14 11.68 -17.17
N PHE A 465 5.38 12.31 -18.06
CA PHE A 465 5.80 12.84 -19.35
C PHE A 465 5.52 14.34 -19.42
N ILE A 466 6.07 15.02 -20.42
CA ILE A 466 5.76 16.41 -20.74
C ILE A 466 4.78 16.42 -21.91
N GLY A 467 3.60 17.00 -21.70
CA GLY A 467 2.54 17.10 -22.68
C GLY A 467 2.17 18.55 -22.98
N ILE A 468 1.53 18.76 -24.11
CA ILE A 468 0.94 20.05 -24.49
C ILE A 468 -0.50 20.08 -23.99
N LEU A 469 -0.84 21.13 -23.24
CA LEU A 469 -2.20 21.32 -22.74
C LEU A 469 -3.14 21.69 -23.88
N HIS A 470 -4.35 21.13 -23.87
CA HIS A 470 -5.35 21.41 -24.91
C HIS A 470 -5.66 22.92 -24.96
N PRO A 471 -5.58 23.58 -26.14
CA PRO A 471 -5.73 25.03 -26.24
C PRO A 471 -7.05 25.58 -25.70
N GLU A 472 -8.12 24.79 -25.75
CA GLU A 472 -9.45 25.17 -25.24
C GLU A 472 -9.45 25.40 -23.72
N LEU A 473 -8.65 24.65 -22.97
CA LEU A 473 -8.53 24.82 -21.51
C LEU A 473 -7.83 26.13 -21.15
N ILE A 474 -6.98 26.63 -22.05
CA ILE A 474 -6.26 27.91 -21.88
C ILE A 474 -7.19 29.08 -22.24
N LYS A 475 -7.99 28.94 -23.30
CA LYS A 475 -8.85 29.99 -23.85
C LYS A 475 -10.12 30.27 -23.04
N GLY A 476 -10.55 29.35 -22.17
CA GLY A 476 -11.83 29.41 -21.45
C GLY A 476 -12.04 30.55 -20.44
N HIS A 477 -11.13 31.52 -20.30
CA HIS A 477 -11.23 32.60 -19.31
C HIS A 477 -10.75 33.99 -19.78
N ASN A 478 -10.85 34.30 -21.07
CA ASN A 478 -10.89 35.70 -21.51
C ASN A 478 -12.36 36.14 -21.72
N LEU A 479 -13.15 36.15 -20.64
CA LEU A 479 -14.45 36.84 -20.54
C LEU A 479 -14.53 37.57 -19.21
#